data_AF-A0A9D9WLP6-F1
#
_entry.id   AF-A0A9D9WLP6-F1
#
_cell.length_a   1.000
_cell.length_b   1.000
_cell.length_c   1.000
_cell.angle_alpha   90.00
_cell.angle_beta   90.00
_cell.angle_gamma   90.00
#
_symmetry.space_group_name_H-M   'P 1'
#
loop_
_entity.id
_entity.type
_entity.pdbx_description
1 polymer ?
#
loop_
_entity_poly.entity_id
_entity_poly.type
_entity_poly.pdbx_seq_one_letter_code
_entity_poly.pdbx_strand_id
1 'polypeptide(L)'
;MKNKFLALLTPVILGALATLPFAALEWSNGEQFKQGFPYPVFIPMWLFASAFFSLLIPLAQDIRARRDLLSDKLTLSLRLLALVFLVWLWIGFVSDQMPCFLGVPNCD
;
A
#
# COMPACT_ATOMS: atom_id res chain seq x y z
N MET A 1 19.60 -3.52 17.77
CA MET A 1 18.36 -4.21 17.32
C MET A 1 17.18 -3.25 17.08
N LYS A 2 16.95 -2.22 17.90
CA LYS A 2 15.82 -1.27 17.76
C LYS A 2 15.67 -0.65 16.35
N ASN A 3 16.77 -0.32 15.67
CA ASN A 3 16.73 0.37 14.37
C ASN A 3 16.20 -0.50 13.22
N LYS A 4 16.48 -1.82 13.22
CA LYS A 4 15.96 -2.72 12.18
C LYS A 4 14.46 -2.99 12.35
N PHE A 5 14.01 -3.03 13.60
CA PHE A 5 12.59 -3.18 13.93
C PHE A 5 11.77 -1.96 13.51
N LEU A 6 12.27 -0.76 13.82
CA LEU A 6 11.67 0.50 13.33
C LEU A 6 11.64 0.57 11.79
N ALA A 7 12.71 0.10 11.13
CA ALA A 7 12.76 0.04 9.66
C ALA A 7 11.70 -0.88 9.04
N LEU A 8 11.32 -1.97 9.73
CA LEU A 8 10.26 -2.89 9.29
C LEU A 8 8.86 -2.41 9.68
N LEU A 9 8.71 -1.75 10.82
CA LEU A 9 7.42 -1.22 11.26
C LEU A 9 6.96 0.00 10.45
N THR A 10 7.89 0.86 10.04
CA THR A 10 7.55 2.07 9.30
C THR A 10 6.71 1.80 8.05
N PRO A 11 7.10 0.91 7.11
CA PRO A 11 6.28 0.64 5.93
C PRO A 11 4.94 -0.02 6.27
N VAL A 12 4.89 -0.87 7.30
CA VAL A 12 3.65 -1.49 7.80
C VAL A 12 2.65 -0.45 8.29
N ILE A 13 3.12 0.52 9.09
CA ILE A 13 2.29 1.61 9.63
C ILE A 13 1.83 2.53 8.50
N LEU A 14 2.72 2.91 7.59
CA LEU A 14 2.35 3.74 6.44
C LEU A 14 1.36 3.04 5.52
N GLY A 15 1.52 1.73 5.31
CA GLY A 15 0.55 0.92 4.60
C GLY A 15 -0.82 0.95 5.27
N ALA A 16 -0.87 0.80 6.60
CA ALA A 16 -2.13 0.84 7.35
C ALA A 16 -2.78 2.23 7.29
N LEU A 17 -1.98 3.30 7.37
CA LEU A 17 -2.46 4.67 7.20
C LEU A 17 -3.00 4.91 5.78
N ALA A 18 -2.40 4.31 4.75
CA ALA A 18 -2.87 4.43 3.37
C ALA A 18 -4.20 3.69 3.14
N THR A 19 -4.48 2.60 3.87
CA THR A 19 -5.73 1.85 3.75
C THR A 19 -6.86 2.37 4.63
N LEU A 20 -6.53 3.10 5.70
CA LEU A 20 -7.47 3.59 6.70
C LEU A 20 -8.61 4.44 6.11
N PRO A 21 -8.41 5.37 5.15
CA PRO A 21 -9.50 6.16 4.58
C PRO A 21 -10.59 5.29 3.95
N PHE A 22 -10.21 4.21 3.27
CA PHE A 22 -11.14 3.30 2.62
C PHE A 22 -11.86 2.41 3.64
N ALA A 23 -11.16 2.00 4.70
CA ALA A 23 -11.78 1.28 5.82
C ALA A 23 -12.79 2.16 6.55
N ALA A 24 -12.50 3.46 6.67
CA ALA A 24 -13.42 4.43 7.23
C ALA A 24 -14.63 4.69 6.32
N LEU A 25 -14.43 4.76 5.00
CA LEU A 25 -15.51 4.88 4.02
C LEU A 25 -16.44 3.66 4.09
N GLU A 26 -15.87 2.46 4.05
CA GLU A 26 -16.59 1.20 4.24
C GLU A 26 -17.39 1.24 5.54
N TRP A 27 -16.74 1.60 6.66
CA TRP A 27 -17.39 1.75 7.96
C TRP A 27 -18.57 2.73 7.95
N SER A 28 -18.45 3.86 7.27
CA SER A 28 -19.50 4.88 7.22
C SER A 28 -20.66 4.54 6.27
N ASN A 29 -20.38 3.85 5.17
CA ASN A 29 -21.36 3.61 4.09
C ASN A 29 -21.94 2.20 4.12
N GLY A 30 -21.37 1.30 4.93
CA GLY A 30 -21.71 -0.11 4.91
C GLY A 30 -23.06 -0.43 5.56
N GLU A 31 -24.12 -0.54 4.77
CA GLU A 31 -25.22 -1.48 5.03
C GLU A 31 -24.70 -2.93 5.10
N GLN A 32 -23.53 -3.20 4.47
CA GLN A 32 -22.79 -4.46 4.50
C GLN A 32 -22.23 -4.85 5.89
N PHE A 33 -22.24 -3.97 6.90
CA PHE A 33 -21.88 -4.37 8.27
C PHE A 33 -22.80 -5.42 8.88
N LYS A 34 -23.98 -5.64 8.30
CA LYS A 34 -24.82 -6.80 8.65
C LYS A 34 -24.15 -8.15 8.32
N GLN A 35 -23.16 -8.17 7.41
CA GLN A 35 -22.43 -9.36 6.97
C GLN A 35 -20.98 -9.44 7.49
N GLY A 36 -20.49 -8.38 8.16
CA GLY A 36 -19.14 -8.31 8.74
C GLY A 36 -18.16 -7.49 7.89
N PHE A 37 -16.98 -7.21 8.45
CA PHE A 37 -15.96 -6.40 7.79
C PHE A 37 -15.23 -7.21 6.69
N PRO A 38 -15.05 -6.67 5.46
CA PRO A 38 -14.48 -7.41 4.34
C PRO A 38 -12.94 -7.47 4.42
N TYR A 39 -12.42 -8.20 5.40
CA TYR A 39 -10.98 -8.45 5.56
C TYR A 39 -10.26 -8.95 4.29
N PRO A 40 -10.86 -9.79 3.42
CA PRO A 40 -10.24 -10.23 2.18
C PRO A 40 -9.90 -9.09 1.21
N VAL A 41 -10.55 -7.93 1.33
CA VAL A 41 -10.27 -6.74 0.51
C VAL A 41 -9.17 -5.89 1.15
N PHE A 42 -9.28 -5.64 2.45
CA PHE A 42 -8.36 -4.74 3.16
C PHE A 42 -6.96 -5.33 3.39
N ILE A 43 -6.84 -6.66 3.56
CA ILE A 43 -5.53 -7.30 3.77
C ILE A 43 -4.63 -7.15 2.53
N PRO A 44 -5.04 -7.52 1.30
CA PRO A 44 -4.23 -7.30 0.11
C PRO A 44 -3.90 -5.82 -0.13
N MET A 45 -4.87 -4.93 0.06
CA MET A 45 -4.67 -3.50 -0.11
C MET A 45 -3.60 -2.94 0.83
N TRP A 46 -3.60 -3.41 2.09
CA TRP A 46 -2.60 -3.06 3.08
C TRP A 46 -1.22 -3.65 2.75
N LEU A 47 -1.17 -4.90 2.28
CA LEU A 47 0.06 -5.56 1.86
C LEU A 47 0.71 -4.83 0.68
N PHE A 48 -0.06 -4.46 -0.34
CA PHE A 48 0.46 -3.71 -1.49
C PHE A 48 1.01 -2.34 -1.10
N ALA A 49 0.29 -1.59 -0.25
CA ALA A 49 0.78 -0.31 0.25
C ALA A 49 2.05 -0.47 1.11
N SER A 50 2.08 -1.48 1.99
CA SER A 50 3.25 -1.77 2.83
C SER A 50 4.47 -2.20 2.00
N ALA A 51 4.27 -3.02 0.97
CA ALA A 51 5.32 -3.43 0.04
C ALA A 51 5.87 -2.21 -0.73
N PHE A 52 5.00 -1.31 -1.17
CA PHE A 52 5.38 -0.07 -1.83
C PHE A 52 6.29 0.78 -0.94
N PHE A 53 5.89 1.04 0.32
CA PHE A 53 6.72 1.81 1.25
C PHE A 53 8.03 1.09 1.62
N SER A 54 8.02 -0.24 1.67
CA SER A 54 9.23 -1.04 1.94
C SER A 54 10.30 -0.86 0.85
N LEU A 55 9.87 -0.63 -0.40
CA LEU A 55 10.78 -0.32 -1.52
C LEU A 55 11.11 1.16 -1.63
N LEU A 56 10.15 2.04 -1.36
CA LEU A 56 10.31 3.49 -1.52
C LEU A 56 11.22 4.11 -0.47
N ILE A 57 11.10 3.71 0.81
CA ILE A 57 11.88 4.29 1.92
C ILE A 57 13.39 4.16 1.70
N PRO A 58 13.97 2.97 1.43
CA PRO A 58 15.41 2.86 1.22
C PRO A 58 15.85 3.62 -0.03
N LEU A 59 15.04 3.63 -1.09
CA LEU A 59 15.33 4.40 -2.30
C LEU A 59 15.42 5.92 -2.00
N ALA A 60 14.45 6.45 -1.24
CA ALA A 60 14.46 7.86 -0.83
C ALA A 60 15.65 8.19 0.09
N GLN A 61 16.06 7.25 0.96
CA GLN A 61 17.25 7.40 1.80
C GLN A 61 18.53 7.42 0.97
N ASP A 62 18.67 6.54 -0.02
CA ASP A 62 19.85 6.49 -0.90
C ASP A 62 19.97 7.78 -1.73
N ILE A 63 18.84 8.30 -2.25
CA ILE A 63 18.78 9.62 -2.92
C ILE A 63 19.21 10.74 -1.97
N ARG A 64 18.65 10.77 -0.75
CA ARG A 64 18.97 11.81 0.25
C ARG A 64 20.42 11.78 0.69
N ALA A 65 21.00 10.59 0.80
CA ALA A 65 22.40 10.40 1.18
C ALA A 65 23.38 10.71 0.03
N ARG A 66 22.88 11.09 -1.17
CA ARG A 66 23.68 11.27 -2.40
C ARG A 66 24.60 10.08 -2.68
N ARG A 67 24.15 8.86 -2.34
CA ARG A 67 24.88 7.66 -2.73
C ARG A 67 24.87 7.55 -4.24
N ASP A 68 25.91 6.92 -4.78
CA ASP A 68 26.00 6.69 -6.22
C ASP A 68 24.97 5.64 -6.65
N LEU A 69 23.74 6.09 -6.86
CA LEU A 69 22.60 5.28 -7.30
C LEU A 69 22.86 4.63 -8.67
N LEU A 70 23.80 5.19 -9.45
CA LEU A 70 24.17 4.71 -10.76
C LEU A 70 25.21 3.59 -10.71
N SER A 71 25.78 3.28 -9.54
CA SER A 71 26.71 2.15 -9.41
C SER A 71 26.01 0.80 -9.62
N ASP A 72 24.70 0.72 -9.38
CA ASP A 72 23.89 -0.49 -9.56
C ASP A 72 22.57 -0.17 -10.31
N LYS A 73 22.73 0.14 -11.60
CA LYS A 73 21.64 0.51 -12.51
C LYS A 73 20.57 -0.59 -12.62
N LEU A 74 20.98 -1.86 -12.55
CA LEU A 74 20.06 -2.99 -12.68
C LEU A 74 19.14 -3.05 -11.46
N THR A 75 19.70 -3.04 -10.24
CA THR A 75 18.89 -3.06 -9.02
C THR A 75 17.97 -1.83 -8.93
N LEU A 76 18.47 -0.65 -9.31
CA LEU A 76 17.63 0.55 -9.37
C LEU A 76 16.46 0.39 -10.35
N SER A 77 16.73 -0.09 -11.56
CA SER A 77 15.69 -0.29 -12.58
C SER A 77 14.62 -1.30 -12.15
N LEU A 78 15.02 -2.42 -11.53
CA LEU A 78 14.10 -3.43 -11.00
C LEU A 78 13.24 -2.87 -9.85
N ARG A 79 13.83 -2.07 -8.95
CA ARG A 79 13.09 -1.41 -7.86
C ARG A 79 12.06 -0.42 -8.40
N LEU A 80 12.44 0.40 -9.40
CA LEU A 80 11.53 1.35 -10.02
C LEU A 80 10.39 0.63 -10.74
N LEU A 81 10.69 -0.43 -11.49
CA LEU A 81 9.69 -1.26 -12.16
C LEU A 81 8.71 -1.86 -11.13
N ALA A 82 9.23 -2.41 -10.03
CA ALA A 82 8.41 -2.97 -8.96
C ALA A 82 7.53 -1.91 -8.29
N LEU A 83 8.04 -0.70 -8.05
CA LEU A 83 7.26 0.42 -7.51
C LEU A 83 6.10 0.81 -8.44
N VAL A 84 6.37 0.94 -9.75
CA VAL A 84 5.34 1.26 -10.75
C VAL A 84 4.28 0.16 -10.79
N PHE A 85 4.71 -1.11 -10.78
CA PHE A 85 3.82 -2.26 -10.78
C PHE A 85 2.92 -2.30 -9.53
N LEU A 86 3.48 -2.04 -8.34
CA LEU A 86 2.71 -2.01 -7.09
C LEU A 86 1.69 -0.86 -7.07
N VAL A 87 2.06 0.32 -7.58
CA VAL A 87 1.12 1.45 -7.71
C VAL A 87 0.00 1.09 -8.67
N TRP A 88 0.32 0.47 -9.80
CA TRP A 88 -0.68 0.04 -10.78
C TRP A 88 -1.65 -0.99 -10.19
N LEU A 89 -1.15 -2.01 -9.49
CA LEU A 89 -1.98 -2.99 -8.79
C LEU A 89 -2.86 -2.34 -7.74
N TRP A 90 -2.30 -1.44 -6.92
CA TRP A 90 -3.05 -0.79 -5.85
C TRP A 90 -4.16 0.12 -6.39
N ILE A 91 -3.87 0.92 -7.43
CA ILE A 91 -4.88 1.76 -8.09
C ILE A 91 -5.97 0.89 -8.73
N GLY A 92 -5.59 -0.19 -9.43
CA GLY A 92 -6.55 -1.12 -10.02
C GLY A 92 -7.47 -1.72 -8.96
N PHE A 93 -6.89 -2.20 -7.87
CA PHE A 93 -7.62 -2.78 -6.74
C PHE A 93 -8.57 -1.76 -6.08
N VAL A 94 -8.10 -0.54 -5.82
CA VAL A 94 -8.96 0.52 -5.25
C VAL A 94 -10.06 0.91 -6.22
N SER A 95 -9.78 1.01 -7.51
CA SER A 95 -10.78 1.42 -8.52
C SER A 95 -11.88 0.39 -8.67
N ASP A 96 -11.53 -0.89 -8.61
CA ASP A 96 -12.45 -2.02 -8.65
C ASP A 96 -13.38 -2.04 -7.43
N GLN A 97 -12.82 -1.80 -6.24
CA GLN A 97 -13.54 -1.86 -4.96
C GLN A 97 -14.17 -0.51 -4.55
N MET A 98 -13.93 0.57 -5.30
CA MET A 98 -14.45 1.91 -4.99
C MET A 98 -15.97 2.00 -4.91
N PRO A 99 -16.76 1.35 -5.80
CA PRO A 99 -18.21 1.32 -5.66
C PRO A 99 -18.66 0.73 -4.32
N CYS A 100 -17.98 -0.32 -3.83
CA CYS A 100 -18.25 -0.95 -2.54
C CYS A 100 -18.02 0.03 -1.39
N PHE A 101 -16.87 0.70 -1.37
CA PHE A 101 -16.53 1.69 -0.34
C PHE A 101 -17.53 2.86 -0.29
N LEU A 102 -18.21 3.15 -1.41
CA LEU A 102 -19.23 4.19 -1.52
C LEU A 102 -20.65 3.69 -1.21
N GLY A 103 -20.83 2.42 -0.84
CA GLY A 103 -22.12 1.84 -0.47
C GLY A 103 -23.04 1.53 -1.65
N VAL A 104 -22.50 1.40 -2.87
CA VAL A 104 -23.28 0.94 -4.03
C VAL A 104 -23.68 -0.53 -3.78
N PRO A 105 -24.94 -0.94 -3.95
CA PRO A 105 -25.35 -2.33 -3.77
C PRO A 105 -24.83 -3.23 -4.90
N ASN A 106 -24.61 -4.53 -4.61
CA ASN A 106 -24.17 -5.57 -5.56
C ASN A 106 -22.87 -5.22 -6.31
N CYS A 107 -21.88 -4.77 -5.55
CA CYS A 107 -20.55 -4.45 -6.01
C CYS A 107 -19.63 -5.65 -5.74
N ASP A 108 -19.84 -6.69 -6.54
CA ASP A 108 -19.01 -7.90 -6.64
C ASP A 108 -18.49 -8.05 -8.08
#